data_AF-A0A7S3CL65-F1
#
_entry.id   AF-A0A7S3CL65-F1
#
_cell.length_a   1.000
_cell.length_b   1.000
_cell.length_c   1.000
_cell.angle_alpha   90.00
_cell.angle_beta   90.00
_cell.angle_gamma   90.00
#
_symmetry.space_group_name_H-M   'P 1'
#
loop_
_entity.id
_entity.type
_entity.pdbx_description
1 polymer ?
#
loop_
_entity_poly.entity_id
_entity_poly.type
_entity_poly.pdbx_seq_one_letter_code
_entity_poly.pdbx_strand_id
1 'polypeptide(L)'
;SQLAGRFLQTDEERLLAIEAALKSNEAGTNMMWILLAGVIVFFMQTGFALLESGSVREKNYQNVLLKNCLDACIGGLVWWAWGFGMAYGNVDGGFIGKKYYLGTDMMSEGQYGNWFFQYAFACTAATIVSGSVAERININCYLLFSFFMTGLIYPIVVAWTWGAGWLYEAGFTDFAGSGIVHMTGGVSGLVAAYFVGPRLGRFKHIRERGDVEGIVDQQPSLIESSAQQKANQVNGDNIRPKNCGYFKAVENFKSYKWDLVKLHEFTRHYMQ
;
A
#
# COMPACT_ATOMS: atom_id res chain seq x y z
N SER A 1 18.58 -70.20 -3.76
CA SER A 1 17.32 -69.62 -3.25
C SER A 1 17.46 -68.21 -2.66
N GLN A 2 18.65 -67.74 -2.25
CA GLN A 2 18.83 -66.36 -1.73
C GLN A 2 19.05 -65.27 -2.80
N LEU A 3 19.37 -65.62 -4.05
CA LEU A 3 19.53 -64.65 -5.14
C LEU A 3 18.21 -64.16 -5.74
N ALA A 4 17.12 -64.93 -5.59
CA ALA A 4 15.78 -64.52 -6.04
C ALA A 4 15.11 -63.49 -5.11
N GLY A 5 15.54 -63.42 -3.84
CA GLY A 5 15.02 -62.46 -2.85
C GLY A 5 15.63 -61.05 -2.91
N ARG A 6 16.63 -60.83 -3.79
CA ARG A 6 17.31 -59.53 -3.94
C ARG A 6 16.85 -58.73 -5.17
N PHE A 7 16.19 -59.40 -6.11
CA PHE A 7 15.60 -58.77 -7.31
C PHE A 7 14.13 -58.40 -7.13
N LEU A 8 13.51 -58.83 -6.03
CA LEU A 8 12.14 -58.53 -5.64
C LEU A 8 12.11 -57.55 -4.45
N GLN A 9 12.86 -56.45 -4.54
CA GLN A 9 12.26 -55.20 -4.06
C GLN A 9 11.10 -55.01 -5.05
N THR A 10 9.88 -55.29 -4.60
CA THR A 10 8.73 -55.52 -5.50
C THR A 10 8.66 -54.39 -6.52
N ASP A 11 8.30 -54.66 -7.78
CA ASP A 11 8.20 -53.60 -8.79
C ASP A 11 7.34 -52.43 -8.27
N GLU A 12 6.36 -52.73 -7.41
CA GLU A 12 5.58 -51.77 -6.62
C GLU A 12 6.43 -50.90 -5.66
N GLU A 13 7.31 -51.47 -4.83
CA GLU A 13 8.24 -50.69 -3.99
C GLU A 13 9.17 -49.80 -4.81
N ARG A 14 9.61 -50.26 -5.98
CA ARG A 14 10.45 -49.45 -6.90
C ARG A 14 9.65 -48.33 -7.53
N LEU A 15 8.43 -48.60 -7.97
CA LEU A 15 7.51 -47.59 -8.51
C LEU A 15 7.19 -46.54 -7.44
N LEU A 16 6.87 -46.95 -6.22
CA LEU A 16 6.64 -46.03 -5.09
C LEU A 16 7.87 -45.17 -4.77
N ALA A 17 9.08 -45.75 -4.82
CA ALA A 17 10.32 -45.00 -4.62
C ALA A 17 10.57 -43.98 -5.75
N ILE A 18 10.30 -44.36 -7.00
CA ILE A 18 10.41 -43.46 -8.16
C ILE A 18 9.37 -42.35 -8.07
N GLU A 19 8.11 -42.66 -7.74
CA GLU A 19 7.05 -41.67 -7.54
C GLU A 19 7.38 -40.70 -6.42
N ALA A 20 7.91 -41.19 -5.30
CA ALA A 20 8.34 -40.33 -4.19
C ALA A 20 9.50 -39.41 -4.61
N ALA A 21 10.49 -39.94 -5.31
CA ALA A 21 11.61 -39.14 -5.82
C ALA A 21 11.15 -38.09 -6.85
N LEU A 22 10.22 -38.45 -7.73
CA LEU A 22 9.65 -37.54 -8.72
C LEU A 22 8.88 -36.41 -8.04
N LYS A 23 7.99 -36.72 -7.09
CA LYS A 23 7.25 -35.71 -6.31
C LYS A 23 8.19 -34.77 -5.55
N SER A 24 9.26 -35.31 -4.97
CA SER A 24 10.27 -34.50 -4.28
C SER A 24 10.99 -33.55 -5.23
N ASN A 25 11.36 -34.02 -6.43
CA ASN A 25 12.02 -33.20 -7.44
C ASN A 25 11.09 -32.11 -7.98
N GLU A 26 9.83 -32.46 -8.28
CA GLU A 26 8.82 -31.50 -8.73
C GLU A 26 8.59 -30.41 -7.68
N ALA A 27 8.45 -30.76 -6.40
CA ALA A 27 8.31 -29.80 -5.32
C ALA A 27 9.52 -28.85 -5.23
N GLY A 28 10.74 -29.39 -5.35
CA GLY A 28 11.96 -28.59 -5.36
C GLY A 28 12.05 -27.62 -6.55
N THR A 29 11.73 -28.09 -7.76
CA THR A 29 11.73 -27.26 -8.97
C THR A 29 10.64 -26.19 -8.94
N ASN A 30 9.43 -26.53 -8.48
CA ASN A 30 8.33 -25.57 -8.34
C ASN A 30 8.68 -24.48 -7.32
N MET A 31 9.27 -24.85 -6.18
CA MET A 31 9.71 -23.88 -5.17
C MET A 31 10.79 -22.94 -5.73
N MET A 32 11.78 -23.49 -6.44
CA MET A 32 12.82 -22.70 -7.10
C MET A 32 12.22 -21.70 -8.09
N TRP A 33 11.25 -22.14 -8.91
CA TRP A 33 10.56 -21.28 -9.87
C TRP A 33 9.80 -20.14 -9.19
N ILE A 34 9.01 -20.46 -8.15
CA ILE A 34 8.24 -19.46 -7.40
C ILE A 34 9.15 -18.44 -6.72
N LEU A 35 10.28 -18.86 -6.16
CA LEU A 35 11.25 -17.94 -5.55
C LEU A 35 11.91 -17.04 -6.60
N LEU A 36 12.34 -17.59 -7.74
CA LEU A 36 12.90 -16.80 -8.83
C LEU A 36 11.89 -15.79 -9.37
N ALA A 37 10.65 -16.23 -9.62
CA ALA A 37 9.57 -15.35 -10.04
C ALA A 37 9.30 -14.27 -8.98
N GLY A 38 9.31 -14.63 -7.70
CA GLY A 38 9.17 -13.69 -6.58
C GLY A 38 10.26 -12.63 -6.55
N VAL A 39 11.51 -13.00 -6.84
CA VAL A 39 12.63 -12.03 -6.93
C VAL A 39 12.42 -11.06 -8.08
N ILE A 40 11.98 -11.55 -9.25
CA ILE A 40 11.70 -10.71 -10.42
C ILE A 40 10.54 -9.75 -10.15
N VAL A 41 9.46 -10.23 -9.54
CA VAL A 41 8.31 -9.39 -9.15
C VAL A 41 8.73 -8.39 -8.08
N PHE A 42 9.51 -8.79 -7.07
CA PHE A 42 10.02 -7.87 -6.06
C PHE A 42 10.92 -6.78 -6.67
N PHE A 43 11.68 -7.11 -7.72
CA PHE A 43 12.48 -6.13 -8.45
C PHE A 43 11.63 -5.08 -9.17
N MET A 44 10.33 -5.31 -9.36
CA MET A 44 9.41 -4.25 -9.80
C MET A 44 9.38 -3.08 -8.81
N GLN A 45 9.63 -3.30 -7.51
CA GLN A 45 9.72 -2.20 -6.54
C GLN A 45 10.83 -1.21 -6.92
N THR A 46 11.97 -1.70 -7.41
CA THR A 46 13.03 -0.85 -7.97
C THR A 46 12.55 -0.15 -9.24
N GLY A 47 11.80 -0.84 -10.11
CA GLY A 47 11.17 -0.25 -11.29
C GLY A 47 10.22 0.90 -10.96
N PHE A 48 9.35 0.75 -9.96
CA PHE A 48 8.48 1.81 -9.47
C PHE A 48 9.26 2.97 -8.86
N ALA A 49 10.30 2.70 -8.07
CA ALA A 49 11.16 3.74 -7.53
C ALA A 49 11.81 4.58 -8.64
N LEU A 50 12.29 3.96 -9.71
CA LEU A 50 12.86 4.65 -10.88
C LEU A 50 11.79 5.43 -11.67
N LEU A 51 10.64 4.82 -11.93
CA LEU A 51 9.53 5.46 -12.65
C LEU A 51 8.99 6.68 -11.90
N GLU A 52 8.76 6.55 -10.60
CA GLU A 52 8.26 7.63 -9.77
C GLU A 52 9.31 8.74 -9.61
N SER A 53 10.57 8.40 -9.33
CA SER A 53 11.63 9.40 -9.17
C SER A 53 11.88 10.18 -10.46
N GLY A 54 11.76 9.54 -11.62
CA GLY A 54 11.81 10.19 -12.92
C GLY A 54 10.57 11.04 -13.28
N SER A 55 9.45 10.80 -12.60
CA SER A 55 8.16 11.49 -12.85
C SER A 55 7.89 12.67 -11.90
N VAL A 56 8.79 12.92 -10.94
CA VAL A 56 8.71 14.03 -9.99
C VAL A 56 9.78 15.08 -10.26
N ARG A 57 9.60 16.27 -9.66
CA ARG A 57 10.62 17.32 -9.70
C ARG A 57 11.85 16.88 -8.91
N GLU A 58 13.02 17.34 -9.34
CA GLU A 58 14.32 17.02 -8.74
C GLU A 58 14.33 17.19 -7.21
N LYS A 59 13.73 18.27 -6.68
CA LYS A 59 13.67 18.49 -5.22
C LYS A 59 12.99 17.37 -4.41
N ASN A 60 12.20 16.50 -5.06
CA ASN A 60 11.38 15.48 -4.41
C ASN A 60 11.90 14.03 -4.64
N TYR A 61 12.95 13.81 -5.44
CA TYR A 61 13.36 12.44 -5.80
C TYR A 61 13.78 11.61 -4.57
N GLN A 62 14.47 12.22 -3.60
CA GLN A 62 14.92 11.53 -2.38
C GLN A 62 13.75 11.02 -1.55
N ASN A 63 12.71 11.83 -1.41
CA ASN A 63 11.50 11.46 -0.67
C ASN A 63 10.76 10.30 -1.36
N VAL A 64 10.75 10.27 -2.69
CA VAL A 64 10.15 9.16 -3.46
C VAL A 64 10.91 7.85 -3.25
N LEU A 65 12.23 7.88 -3.33
CA LEU A 65 13.07 6.68 -3.10
C LEU A 65 12.91 6.17 -1.67
N LEU A 66 12.91 7.06 -0.67
CA LEU A 66 12.71 6.70 0.73
C LEU A 66 11.34 6.05 0.96
N LYS A 67 10.27 6.61 0.37
CA LYS A 67 8.92 6.03 0.45
C LYS A 67 8.89 4.62 -0.11
N ASN A 68 9.46 4.39 -1.30
CA ASN A 68 9.48 3.06 -1.94
C ASN A 68 10.25 2.02 -1.11
N CYS A 69 11.34 2.42 -0.45
CA CYS A 69 12.11 1.55 0.43
C CYS A 69 11.33 1.20 1.71
N LEU A 70 10.74 2.20 2.38
CA LEU A 70 9.97 1.99 3.61
C LEU A 70 8.67 1.22 3.35
N ASP A 71 8.06 1.40 2.17
CA ASP A 71 6.89 0.66 1.70
C ASP A 71 7.16 -0.84 1.69
N ALA A 72 8.29 -1.28 1.15
CA ALA A 72 8.70 -2.68 1.16
C ALA A 72 8.92 -3.20 2.59
N CYS A 73 9.58 -2.42 3.46
CA CYS A 73 9.83 -2.83 4.84
C CYS A 73 8.54 -3.02 5.65
N ILE A 74 7.65 -2.02 5.63
CA ILE A 74 6.39 -2.08 6.37
C ILE A 74 5.46 -3.12 5.75
N GLY A 75 5.35 -3.13 4.42
CA GLY A 75 4.56 -4.11 3.70
C GLY A 75 4.98 -5.54 4.02
N GLY A 76 6.28 -5.81 4.12
CA GLY A 76 6.79 -7.14 4.45
C GLY A 76 6.43 -7.58 5.87
N LEU A 77 6.59 -6.69 6.84
CA LEU A 77 6.25 -6.97 8.24
C LEU A 77 4.74 -7.19 8.42
N VAL A 78 3.91 -6.34 7.81
CA VAL A 78 2.45 -6.43 7.93
C VAL A 78 1.90 -7.64 7.18
N TRP A 79 2.41 -7.91 5.98
CA TRP A 79 2.03 -9.08 5.20
C TRP A 79 2.42 -10.39 5.91
N TRP A 80 3.60 -10.45 6.51
CA TRP A 80 3.99 -11.57 7.38
C TRP A 80 3.12 -11.69 8.63
N ALA A 81 2.81 -10.58 9.30
CA ALA A 81 2.14 -10.61 10.59
C ALA A 81 0.68 -11.10 10.48
N TRP A 82 -0.08 -10.64 9.49
CA TRP A 82 -1.45 -11.13 9.27
C TRP A 82 -1.95 -11.03 7.84
N GLY A 83 -1.33 -10.22 6.97
CA GLY A 83 -1.81 -10.04 5.59
C GLY A 83 -1.88 -11.36 4.80
N PHE A 84 -0.82 -12.18 4.86
CA PHE A 84 -0.80 -13.49 4.21
C PHE A 84 -1.82 -14.45 4.80
N GLY A 85 -2.00 -14.44 6.13
CA GLY A 85 -2.98 -15.28 6.80
C GLY A 85 -4.43 -14.92 6.43
N MET A 86 -4.73 -13.63 6.32
CA MET A 86 -6.03 -13.17 5.83
C MET A 86 -6.28 -13.57 4.38
N ALA A 87 -5.25 -13.51 3.53
CA ALA A 87 -5.34 -13.75 2.10
C ALA A 87 -5.43 -15.25 1.73
N TYR A 88 -4.56 -16.08 2.32
CA TYR A 88 -4.36 -17.48 1.91
C TYR A 88 -4.57 -18.49 3.05
N GLY A 89 -4.93 -18.04 4.24
CA GLY A 89 -5.09 -18.88 5.42
C GLY A 89 -6.37 -19.71 5.44
N ASN A 90 -6.66 -20.50 4.39
CA ASN A 90 -7.83 -21.38 4.32
C ASN A 90 -9.16 -20.60 4.36
N VAL A 91 -9.47 -19.86 3.28
CA VAL A 91 -10.65 -18.99 3.19
C VAL A 91 -11.94 -19.80 2.95
N ASP A 92 -11.87 -20.91 2.21
CA ASP A 92 -12.94 -21.90 1.96
C ASP A 92 -14.30 -21.28 1.57
N GLY A 93 -14.34 -20.51 0.47
CA GLY A 93 -15.55 -19.82 0.01
C GLY A 93 -16.00 -18.66 0.90
N GLY A 94 -15.26 -18.36 1.97
CA GLY A 94 -15.51 -17.27 2.90
C GLY A 94 -14.95 -15.93 2.44
N PHE A 95 -14.73 -15.04 3.42
CA PHE A 95 -14.27 -13.66 3.19
C PHE A 95 -12.83 -13.41 3.65
N ILE A 96 -12.34 -14.13 4.66
CA ILE A 96 -11.02 -13.94 5.28
C ILE A 96 -10.50 -15.31 5.73
N GLY A 97 -9.20 -15.55 5.58
CA GLY A 97 -8.51 -16.72 6.11
C GLY A 97 -8.42 -16.76 7.64
N LYS A 98 -8.12 -17.94 8.18
CA LYS A 98 -8.04 -18.25 9.62
C LYS A 98 -6.68 -18.79 10.06
N LYS A 99 -5.77 -19.04 9.11
CA LYS A 99 -4.46 -19.67 9.35
C LYS A 99 -3.29 -18.75 8.96
N TYR A 100 -2.07 -19.10 9.35
CA TYR A 100 -0.81 -18.44 8.98
C TYR A 100 -0.57 -17.05 9.57
N TYR A 101 -1.35 -16.65 10.57
CA TYR A 101 -1.10 -15.43 11.34
C TYR A 101 0.25 -15.53 12.06
N LEU A 102 1.05 -14.48 12.00
CA LEU A 102 2.41 -14.39 12.55
C LEU A 102 3.35 -15.52 12.10
N GLY A 103 3.10 -16.10 10.91
CA GLY A 103 3.91 -17.21 10.39
C GLY A 103 3.62 -18.58 11.01
N THR A 104 2.54 -18.72 11.78
CA THR A 104 2.11 -20.01 12.34
C THR A 104 1.91 -21.06 11.23
N ASP A 105 2.41 -22.28 11.45
CA ASP A 105 2.31 -23.44 10.54
C ASP A 105 2.90 -23.26 9.12
N MET A 106 3.42 -22.08 8.77
CA MET A 106 3.96 -21.80 7.44
C MET A 106 5.21 -22.61 7.14
N MET A 107 6.04 -22.88 8.15
CA MET A 107 7.26 -23.68 7.99
C MET A 107 6.92 -25.15 7.72
N SER A 108 6.02 -25.72 8.53
CA SER A 108 5.59 -27.12 8.39
C SER A 108 4.87 -27.38 7.08
N GLU A 109 4.20 -26.36 6.53
CA GLU A 109 3.43 -26.47 5.28
C GLU A 109 4.15 -25.89 4.07
N GLY A 110 5.42 -25.48 4.21
CA GLY A 110 6.24 -25.03 3.10
C GLY A 110 5.75 -23.74 2.42
N GLN A 111 5.02 -22.87 3.12
CA GLN A 111 4.35 -21.72 2.53
C GLN A 111 5.23 -20.49 2.32
N TYR A 112 6.48 -20.48 2.80
CA TYR A 112 7.34 -19.29 2.70
C TYR A 112 7.68 -18.86 1.27
N GLY A 113 7.77 -19.80 0.32
CA GLY A 113 7.95 -19.46 -1.10
C GLY A 113 6.74 -18.69 -1.66
N ASN A 114 5.54 -19.20 -1.41
CA ASN A 114 4.30 -18.54 -1.78
C ASN A 114 4.13 -17.20 -1.06
N TRP A 115 4.46 -17.14 0.23
CA TRP A 115 4.43 -15.89 0.99
C TRP A 115 5.30 -14.81 0.35
N PHE A 116 6.54 -15.13 -0.02
CA PHE A 116 7.46 -14.16 -0.63
C PHE A 116 6.96 -13.71 -2.00
N PHE A 117 6.49 -14.65 -2.81
CA PHE A 117 5.91 -14.35 -4.12
C PHE A 117 4.71 -13.41 -3.99
N GLN A 118 3.79 -13.70 -3.08
CA GLN A 118 2.56 -12.92 -2.87
C GLN A 118 2.80 -11.58 -2.17
N TYR A 119 3.79 -11.52 -1.28
CA TYR A 119 4.29 -10.29 -0.68
C TYR A 119 4.71 -9.28 -1.77
N ALA A 120 5.43 -9.74 -2.79
CA ALA A 120 5.87 -8.87 -3.88
C ALA A 120 4.69 -8.23 -4.64
N PHE A 121 3.58 -8.95 -4.82
CA PHE A 121 2.35 -8.38 -5.39
C PHE A 121 1.64 -7.41 -4.43
N ALA A 122 1.61 -7.71 -3.13
CA ALA A 122 1.05 -6.80 -2.12
C ALA A 122 1.78 -5.46 -2.10
N CYS A 123 3.12 -5.48 -2.14
CA CYS A 123 3.94 -4.26 -2.29
C CYS A 123 3.65 -3.55 -3.61
N THR A 124 3.51 -4.31 -4.70
CA THR A 124 3.15 -3.73 -6.01
C THR A 124 1.82 -2.97 -5.94
N ALA A 125 0.81 -3.51 -5.26
CA ALA A 125 -0.47 -2.82 -5.10
C ALA A 125 -0.34 -1.53 -4.27
N ALA A 126 0.49 -1.52 -3.22
CA ALA A 126 0.74 -0.35 -2.39
C ALA A 126 1.52 0.75 -3.14
N THR A 127 2.59 0.38 -3.87
CA THR A 127 3.45 1.35 -4.57
C THR A 127 2.75 2.05 -5.74
N ILE A 128 1.76 1.40 -6.39
CA ILE A 128 0.89 2.08 -7.38
C ILE A 128 0.26 3.34 -6.78
N VAL A 129 -0.13 3.29 -5.50
CA VAL A 129 -0.69 4.44 -4.80
C VAL A 129 0.36 5.51 -4.56
N SER A 130 1.61 5.14 -4.22
CA SER A 130 2.71 6.11 -4.04
C SER A 130 2.85 7.05 -5.24
N GLY A 131 2.87 6.49 -6.45
CA GLY A 131 2.98 7.28 -7.68
C GLY A 131 1.82 8.25 -7.88
N SER A 132 0.60 7.86 -7.50
CA SER A 132 -0.59 8.71 -7.65
C SER A 132 -0.56 9.96 -6.75
N VAL A 133 0.01 9.84 -5.54
CA VAL A 133 0.08 10.90 -4.52
C VAL A 133 1.47 11.54 -4.39
N ALA A 134 2.39 11.23 -5.31
CA ALA A 134 3.75 11.74 -5.31
C ALA A 134 3.80 13.28 -5.21
N GLU A 135 4.88 13.78 -4.58
CA GLU A 135 5.21 15.19 -4.30
C GLU A 135 4.39 15.94 -3.25
N ARG A 136 3.28 15.36 -2.75
CA ARG A 136 2.32 16.11 -1.92
C ARG A 136 1.76 15.35 -0.71
N ILE A 137 1.94 14.04 -0.65
CA ILE A 137 1.61 13.27 0.57
C ILE A 137 2.74 13.39 1.60
N ASN A 138 2.35 13.50 2.88
CA ASN A 138 3.28 13.34 3.99
C ASN A 138 3.74 11.86 4.09
N ILE A 139 5.03 11.64 4.34
CA ILE A 139 5.60 10.29 4.43
C ILE A 139 4.90 9.42 5.50
N ASN A 140 4.58 9.97 6.68
CA ASN A 140 3.93 9.23 7.75
C ASN A 140 2.52 8.76 7.35
N CYS A 141 1.79 9.62 6.64
CA CYS A 141 0.46 9.29 6.12
C CYS A 141 0.55 8.21 5.04
N TYR A 142 1.60 8.25 4.21
CA TYR A 142 1.85 7.20 3.22
C TYR A 142 2.21 5.86 3.88
N LEU A 143 3.04 5.85 4.93
CA LEU A 143 3.37 4.61 5.67
C LEU A 143 2.13 4.00 6.33
N LEU A 144 1.25 4.83 6.90
CA LEU A 144 -0.02 4.38 7.44
C LEU A 144 -0.93 3.82 6.34
N PHE A 145 -0.96 4.45 5.17
CA PHE A 145 -1.67 3.93 4.01
C PHE A 145 -1.12 2.56 3.59
N SER A 146 0.19 2.42 3.46
CA SER A 146 0.85 1.15 3.10
C SER A 146 0.53 0.04 4.09
N PHE A 147 0.53 0.35 5.40
CA PHE A 147 0.10 -0.56 6.45
C PHE A 147 -1.34 -1.08 6.23
N PHE A 148 -2.30 -0.20 5.96
CA PHE A 148 -3.69 -0.64 5.71
C PHE A 148 -3.86 -1.32 4.35
N MET A 149 -3.11 -0.89 3.34
CA MET A 149 -3.16 -1.49 2.02
C MET A 149 -2.69 -2.94 2.07
N THR A 150 -1.50 -3.18 2.64
CA THR A 150 -0.90 -4.51 2.74
C THR A 150 -1.48 -5.37 3.87
N GLY A 151 -2.09 -4.76 4.89
CA GLY A 151 -2.63 -5.46 6.05
C GLY A 151 -4.14 -5.63 6.10
N LEU A 152 -4.91 -4.95 5.24
CA LEU A 152 -6.37 -5.00 5.27
C LEU A 152 -6.97 -5.03 3.87
N ILE A 153 -6.76 -3.98 3.06
CA ILE A 153 -7.47 -3.83 1.78
C ILE A 153 -7.05 -4.93 0.79
N TYR A 154 -5.76 -5.02 0.49
CA TYR A 154 -5.24 -5.98 -0.48
C TYR A 154 -5.42 -7.44 -0.03
N PRO A 155 -5.10 -7.85 1.21
CA PRO A 155 -5.36 -9.20 1.68
C PRO A 155 -6.81 -9.67 1.54
N ILE A 156 -7.77 -8.78 1.79
CA ILE A 156 -9.20 -9.11 1.69
C ILE A 156 -9.58 -9.34 0.22
N VAL A 157 -9.11 -8.48 -0.69
CA VAL A 157 -9.35 -8.67 -2.14
C VAL A 157 -8.76 -9.99 -2.61
N VAL A 158 -7.54 -10.32 -2.16
CA VAL A 158 -6.90 -11.61 -2.45
C VAL A 158 -7.71 -12.76 -1.86
N ALA A 159 -8.16 -12.66 -0.61
CA ALA A 159 -8.96 -13.70 0.06
C ALA A 159 -10.22 -14.05 -0.74
N TRP A 160 -10.92 -13.03 -1.27
CA TRP A 160 -12.14 -13.25 -2.05
C TRP A 160 -11.86 -13.92 -3.39
N THR A 161 -10.66 -13.72 -3.94
CA THR A 161 -10.24 -14.14 -5.27
C THR A 161 -9.24 -15.29 -5.19
N TRP A 162 -7.93 -15.04 -5.30
CA TRP A 162 -6.89 -16.08 -5.27
C TRP A 162 -6.86 -16.93 -3.99
N GLY A 163 -7.43 -16.44 -2.89
CA GLY A 163 -7.57 -17.16 -1.63
C GLY A 163 -8.65 -18.24 -1.62
N ALA A 164 -9.33 -18.49 -2.76
CA ALA A 164 -10.48 -19.38 -2.87
C ALA A 164 -11.68 -18.97 -1.98
N GLY A 165 -11.95 -17.66 -1.93
CA GLY A 165 -13.12 -17.10 -1.25
C GLY A 165 -14.36 -17.03 -2.14
N TRP A 166 -15.37 -16.31 -1.67
CA TRP A 166 -16.70 -16.27 -2.31
C TRP A 166 -16.69 -15.82 -3.78
N LEU A 167 -15.77 -14.93 -4.18
CA LEU A 167 -15.74 -14.39 -5.55
C LEU A 167 -15.09 -15.39 -6.51
N TYR A 168 -14.11 -16.15 -6.04
CA TYR A 168 -13.59 -17.33 -6.75
C TYR A 168 -14.67 -18.38 -6.97
N GLU A 169 -15.46 -18.70 -5.94
CA GLU A 169 -16.59 -19.64 -6.04
C GLU A 169 -17.68 -19.15 -7.01
N ALA A 170 -17.83 -17.83 -7.15
CA ALA A 170 -18.71 -17.22 -8.16
C ALA A 170 -18.14 -17.27 -9.60
N GLY A 171 -16.96 -17.84 -9.82
CA GLY A 171 -16.32 -18.01 -11.13
C GLY A 171 -15.44 -16.84 -11.58
N PHE A 172 -15.03 -15.95 -10.68
CA PHE A 172 -14.11 -14.87 -11.01
C PHE A 172 -12.71 -15.41 -11.31
N THR A 173 -12.11 -14.93 -12.40
CA THR A 173 -10.75 -15.30 -12.81
C THR A 173 -9.91 -14.07 -13.10
N ASP A 174 -8.73 -14.00 -12.49
CA ASP A 174 -7.68 -13.05 -12.80
C ASP A 174 -6.34 -13.78 -12.69
N PHE A 175 -5.61 -13.93 -13.79
CA PHE A 175 -4.44 -14.80 -13.82
C PHE A 175 -3.25 -14.22 -13.07
N ALA A 176 -2.96 -12.93 -13.26
CA ALA A 176 -1.74 -12.28 -12.79
C ALA A 176 -1.98 -10.96 -12.03
N GLY A 177 -3.24 -10.61 -11.76
CA GLY A 177 -3.58 -9.50 -10.88
C GLY A 177 -3.91 -8.21 -11.62
N SER A 178 -4.46 -8.29 -12.83
CA SER A 178 -4.95 -7.11 -13.55
C SER A 178 -6.04 -6.37 -12.76
N GLY A 179 -6.97 -7.11 -12.16
CA GLY A 179 -7.96 -6.62 -11.21
C GLY A 179 -7.40 -6.59 -9.80
N ILE A 180 -6.88 -7.73 -9.33
CA ILE A 180 -6.53 -7.94 -7.92
C ILE A 180 -5.41 -6.98 -7.47
N VAL A 181 -4.43 -6.71 -8.33
CA VAL A 181 -3.27 -5.85 -8.01
C VAL A 181 -3.45 -4.47 -8.64
N HIS A 182 -3.55 -4.40 -9.97
CA HIS A 182 -3.50 -3.12 -10.67
C HIS A 182 -4.78 -2.30 -10.52
N MET A 183 -5.96 -2.91 -10.60
CA MET A 183 -7.22 -2.19 -10.36
C MET A 183 -7.36 -1.79 -8.90
N THR A 184 -7.06 -2.68 -7.94
CA THR A 184 -7.08 -2.36 -6.50
C THR A 184 -6.15 -1.20 -6.16
N GLY A 185 -4.89 -1.24 -6.64
CA GLY A 185 -3.94 -0.15 -6.48
C GLY A 185 -4.37 1.12 -7.22
N GLY A 186 -4.89 1.00 -8.44
CA GLY A 186 -5.32 2.13 -9.27
C GLY A 186 -6.53 2.88 -8.70
N VAL A 187 -7.55 2.16 -8.23
CA VAL A 187 -8.72 2.73 -7.57
C VAL A 187 -8.33 3.36 -6.24
N SER A 188 -7.51 2.67 -5.44
CA SER A 188 -6.99 3.24 -4.19
C SER A 188 -6.17 4.51 -4.44
N GLY A 189 -5.35 4.51 -5.49
CA GLY A 189 -4.58 5.67 -5.92
C GLY A 189 -5.43 6.83 -6.41
N LEU A 190 -6.51 6.54 -7.15
CA LEU A 190 -7.48 7.55 -7.58
C LEU A 190 -8.16 8.20 -6.37
N VAL A 191 -8.64 7.39 -5.42
CA VAL A 191 -9.27 7.88 -4.18
C VAL A 191 -8.29 8.68 -3.34
N ALA A 192 -7.06 8.19 -3.16
CA ALA A 192 -6.02 8.90 -2.43
C ALA A 192 -5.66 10.23 -3.12
N ALA A 193 -5.52 10.25 -4.44
CA ALA A 193 -5.24 11.47 -5.20
C ALA A 193 -6.38 12.49 -5.11
N TYR A 194 -7.64 12.03 -5.04
CA TYR A 194 -8.79 12.89 -4.82
C TYR A 194 -8.72 13.60 -3.46
N PHE A 195 -8.47 12.86 -2.37
CA PHE A 195 -8.39 13.44 -1.03
C PHE A 195 -7.16 14.33 -0.82
N VAL A 196 -6.01 13.95 -1.36
CA VAL A 196 -4.78 14.77 -1.27
C VAL A 196 -4.86 16.01 -2.18
N GLY A 197 -5.69 15.96 -3.21
CA GLY A 197 -5.90 17.05 -4.15
C GLY A 197 -4.79 17.19 -5.21
N PRO A 198 -4.88 18.22 -6.06
CA PRO A 198 -3.97 18.41 -7.18
C PRO A 198 -2.59 18.96 -6.75
N ARG A 199 -1.56 18.68 -7.56
CA ARG A 199 -0.23 19.27 -7.39
C ARG A 199 -0.28 20.78 -7.61
N LEU A 200 0.39 21.54 -6.75
CA LEU A 200 0.49 22.99 -6.86
C LEU A 200 1.08 23.38 -8.23
N GLY A 201 0.41 24.33 -8.90
CA GLY A 201 0.78 24.81 -10.24
C GLY A 201 0.52 23.83 -11.39
N ARG A 202 -0.16 22.69 -11.17
CA ARG A 202 -0.52 21.76 -12.25
C ARG A 202 -1.68 22.29 -13.12
N PHE A 203 -2.63 22.98 -12.51
CA PHE A 203 -3.78 23.57 -13.18
C PHE A 203 -3.70 25.10 -13.07
N LYS A 204 -4.04 25.81 -14.16
CA LYS A 204 -3.86 27.27 -14.29
C LYS A 204 -4.49 28.09 -13.14
N HIS A 205 -5.51 27.55 -12.48
CA HIS A 205 -6.28 28.21 -11.42
C HIS A 205 -5.89 27.80 -9.99
N ILE A 206 -4.79 27.07 -9.79
CA ILE A 206 -4.36 26.59 -8.46
C ILE A 206 -3.04 27.24 -8.08
N ARG A 207 -3.12 28.27 -7.22
CA ARG A 207 -1.95 29.01 -6.71
C ARG A 207 -1.22 28.22 -5.63
N GLU A 208 0.00 28.65 -5.29
CA GLU A 208 0.86 28.07 -4.22
C GLU A 208 0.18 27.97 -2.84
N ARG A 209 -0.94 28.67 -2.61
CA ARG A 209 -1.77 28.60 -1.40
C ARG A 209 -2.96 27.62 -1.46
N GLY A 210 -3.21 26.96 -2.60
CA GLY A 210 -4.28 25.96 -2.74
C GLY A 210 -5.67 26.53 -3.03
N ASP A 211 -5.82 27.84 -3.24
CA ASP A 211 -7.09 28.46 -3.58
C ASP A 211 -7.48 28.18 -5.03
N VAL A 212 -8.72 27.75 -5.24
CA VAL A 212 -9.36 27.57 -6.55
C VAL A 212 -10.08 28.88 -6.89
N GLU A 213 -9.90 29.41 -8.10
CA GLU A 213 -10.57 30.66 -8.51
C GLU A 213 -12.09 30.58 -8.31
N GLY A 214 -12.63 31.58 -7.59
CA GLY A 214 -14.04 31.69 -7.23
C GLY A 214 -14.36 32.83 -6.25
N ILE A 215 -13.35 33.43 -5.62
CA ILE A 215 -13.50 34.71 -4.90
C ILE A 215 -12.99 35.81 -5.82
N VAL A 216 -13.92 36.65 -6.27
CA VAL A 216 -13.69 37.80 -7.15
C VAL A 216 -12.73 38.77 -6.45
N ASP A 217 -11.50 38.87 -6.93
CA ASP A 217 -10.62 39.99 -6.60
C ASP A 217 -10.48 40.88 -7.84
N GLN A 218 -11.04 42.08 -7.74
CA GLN A 218 -10.72 43.19 -8.63
C GLN A 218 -9.18 43.35 -8.64
N GLN A 219 -8.57 43.30 -9.83
CA GLN A 219 -7.15 43.61 -9.98
C GLN A 219 -6.87 45.00 -9.42
N PRO A 220 -5.94 45.19 -8.47
CA PRO A 220 -5.32 46.49 -8.29
C PRO A 220 -4.28 46.62 -9.41
N SER A 221 -4.57 47.52 -10.35
CA SER A 221 -3.64 47.97 -11.37
C SER A 221 -2.33 48.44 -10.75
N LEU A 222 -1.24 48.22 -11.48
CA LEU A 222 0.12 48.67 -11.25
C LEU A 222 0.19 50.20 -11.00
N ILE A 223 -0.05 50.67 -9.77
CA ILE A 223 0.42 51.92 -9.15
C ILE A 223 0.11 51.77 -7.66
N GLU A 224 1.11 51.58 -6.80
CA GLU A 224 1.15 52.04 -5.40
C GLU A 224 2.38 51.43 -4.67
N SER A 225 3.57 51.75 -5.15
CA SER A 225 4.83 51.36 -4.51
C SER A 225 5.29 52.32 -3.40
N SER A 226 4.38 53.06 -2.76
CA SER A 226 4.78 54.09 -1.77
C SER A 226 3.95 54.13 -0.48
N ALA A 227 2.87 53.36 -0.35
CA ALA A 227 2.01 53.38 0.85
C ALA A 227 2.34 52.28 1.87
N GLN A 228 2.86 51.12 1.44
CA GLN A 228 3.07 49.96 2.32
C GLN A 228 4.30 50.08 3.25
N GLN A 229 5.22 51.01 3.01
CA GLN A 229 6.46 51.14 3.78
C GLN A 229 6.31 51.89 5.12
N LYS A 230 5.15 52.48 5.44
CA LYS A 230 4.95 53.27 6.67
C LYS A 230 4.18 52.56 7.80
N ALA A 231 3.71 51.32 7.60
CA ALA A 231 2.87 50.64 8.59
C ALA A 231 3.63 49.72 9.58
N ASN A 232 4.95 49.50 9.42
CA ASN A 232 5.73 48.57 10.24
C ASN A 232 6.50 49.22 11.41
N GLN A 233 6.14 50.44 11.80
CA GLN A 233 6.60 51.03 13.05
C GLN A 233 5.37 51.40 13.85
N VAL A 234 5.03 50.61 14.88
CA VAL A 234 4.52 51.05 16.18
C VAL A 234 4.00 49.83 16.97
N ASN A 235 4.54 49.70 18.18
CA ASN A 235 4.08 48.93 19.36
C ASN A 235 4.39 47.44 19.46
N GLY A 236 5.45 47.16 20.24
CA GLY A 236 5.52 45.98 21.09
C GLY A 236 4.80 46.25 22.42
N ASP A 237 4.05 45.25 22.88
CA ASP A 237 3.78 44.99 24.29
C ASP A 237 3.24 43.54 24.46
N ASN A 238 3.60 42.93 25.61
CA ASN A 238 3.40 41.54 26.00
C ASN A 238 1.97 40.97 25.83
N ILE A 239 1.82 39.84 25.11
CA ILE A 239 0.62 38.99 25.17
C ILE A 239 1.02 37.51 25.32
N ARG A 240 0.82 36.93 26.51
CA ARG A 240 0.79 35.47 26.69
C ARG A 240 -0.49 34.91 26.04
N PRO A 241 -0.45 33.91 25.14
CA PRO A 241 -1.64 33.43 24.47
C PRO A 241 -2.46 32.50 25.39
N LYS A 242 -3.56 33.00 25.94
CA LYS A 242 -4.61 32.22 26.64
C LYS A 242 -5.60 31.51 25.68
N ASN A 243 -5.33 31.49 24.37
CA ASN A 243 -6.22 30.91 23.36
C ASN A 243 -5.59 29.68 22.68
N CYS A 244 -5.27 28.65 23.46
CA CYS A 244 -4.93 27.35 22.87
C CYS A 244 -6.22 26.67 22.40
N GLY A 245 -6.40 26.59 21.07
CA GLY A 245 -7.57 26.00 20.41
C GLY A 245 -7.85 24.54 20.78
N TYR A 246 -6.88 23.86 21.42
CA TYR A 246 -7.00 22.48 21.88
C TYR A 246 -8.15 22.27 22.89
N PHE A 247 -8.31 23.15 23.88
CA PHE A 247 -9.35 22.98 24.90
C PHE A 247 -10.77 23.20 24.36
N LYS A 248 -10.91 24.10 23.38
CA LYS A 248 -12.18 24.39 22.70
C LYS A 248 -12.58 23.28 21.72
N ALA A 249 -11.59 22.60 21.13
CA ALA A 249 -11.82 21.46 20.24
C ALA A 249 -12.36 20.22 21.00
N VAL A 250 -11.87 20.00 22.22
CA VAL A 250 -12.31 18.87 23.07
C VAL A 250 -13.76 19.03 23.57
N GLU A 251 -14.20 20.25 23.88
CA GLU A 251 -15.61 20.51 24.22
C GLU A 251 -16.54 20.36 23.02
N ASN A 252 -16.10 20.76 21.82
CA ASN A 252 -16.88 20.63 20.59
C ASN A 252 -16.94 19.18 20.05
N PHE A 253 -16.03 18.30 20.45
CA PHE A 253 -16.02 16.88 20.06
C PHE A 253 -17.13 16.07 20.76
N LYS A 254 -17.64 16.54 21.90
CA LYS A 254 -18.63 15.81 22.72
C LYS A 254 -20.09 16.02 22.30
N SER A 255 -20.39 17.03 21.47
CA SER A 255 -21.76 17.40 21.10
C SER A 255 -22.07 17.09 19.62
N TYR A 256 -22.43 15.83 19.34
CA TYR A 256 -23.24 15.34 18.21
C TYR A 256 -23.41 16.21 16.95
N LYS A 257 -22.80 15.76 15.85
CA LYS A 257 -23.37 15.48 14.50
C LYS A 257 -22.19 15.45 13.51
N TRP A 258 -21.89 14.27 12.99
CA TRP A 258 -20.73 14.05 12.13
C TRP A 258 -20.93 14.72 10.77
N ASP A 259 -20.32 15.90 10.63
CA ASP A 259 -20.24 16.67 9.41
C ASP A 259 -18.97 16.27 8.64
N LEU A 260 -19.15 15.57 7.52
CA LEU A 260 -18.07 15.06 6.66
C LEU A 260 -17.14 16.18 6.14
N VAL A 261 -17.64 17.42 6.07
CA VAL A 261 -16.84 18.59 5.69
C VAL A 261 -15.84 18.95 6.79
N LYS A 262 -16.20 18.76 8.06
CA LYS A 262 -15.29 18.98 9.20
C LYS A 262 -14.30 17.84 9.40
N LEU A 263 -14.65 16.61 9.01
CA LEU A 263 -13.69 15.50 8.94
C LEU A 263 -12.63 15.76 7.85
N HIS A 264 -13.05 16.37 6.74
CA HIS A 264 -12.17 16.82 5.66
C HIS A 264 -11.27 18.00 6.08
N GLU A 265 -11.73 18.88 6.96
CA GLU A 265 -10.87 19.92 7.56
C GLU A 265 -9.93 19.38 8.65
N PHE A 266 -10.37 18.41 9.46
CA PHE A 266 -9.53 17.72 10.44
C PHE A 266 -8.37 16.98 9.77
N THR A 267 -8.63 16.27 8.66
CA THR A 267 -7.59 15.64 7.85
C THR A 267 -6.68 16.66 7.15
N ARG A 268 -7.20 17.84 6.75
CA ARG A 268 -6.38 18.94 6.22
C ARG A 268 -5.42 19.54 7.26
N HIS A 269 -5.83 19.67 8.52
CA HIS A 269 -5.00 20.31 9.54
C HIS A 269 -3.89 19.41 10.11
N TYR A 270 -4.08 18.08 10.10
CA TYR A 270 -3.05 17.12 10.55
C TYR A 270 -2.09 16.66 9.44
N MET A 271 -2.33 17.05 8.18
CA MET A 271 -1.44 16.78 7.04
C MET A 271 -0.63 18.00 6.57
N GLN A 272 -0.64 19.10 7.34
CA GLN A 272 0.32 20.20 7.26
C GLN A 272 1.40 20.03 8.34
#